data_AF-B6ILV0-F1
#
_entry.id   AF-B6ILV0-F1
#
_cell.length_a   1.000
_cell.length_b   1.000
_cell.length_c   1.000
_cell.angle_alpha   90.00
_cell.angle_beta   90.00
_cell.angle_gamma   90.00
#
_symmetry.space_group_name_H-M   'P 1'
#
loop_
_entity.id
_entity.type
_entity.pdbx_description
1 polymer ?
#
loop_
_entity_poly.entity_id
_entity_poly.type
_entity_poly.pdbx_seq_one_letter_code
_entity_poly.pdbx_strand_id
1 'polypeptide(L)'
;MLVQNKVKVDKLLQNGVPIYLYELTYPKHADHTDDLFYIMGVHPFEQDENEKNIGEVYRTMFTNFIKTGEPGIGFERSDLRTSSFFDIYYNETKHLETDLK
;
A
#
# COMPACT_ATOMS: atom_id res chain seq x y z
N MET A 1 12.95 3.20 -4.66
CA MET A 1 12.17 2.58 -5.76
C MET A 1 11.01 3.46 -6.26
N LEU A 2 10.43 4.32 -5.42
CA LEU A 2 9.22 5.10 -5.74
C LEU A 2 9.30 5.94 -7.02
N VAL A 3 10.41 6.64 -7.29
CA VAL A 3 10.54 7.52 -8.47
C VAL A 3 10.39 6.77 -9.79
N GLN A 4 11.00 5.58 -9.91
CA GLN A 4 10.90 4.78 -11.13
C GLN A 4 9.50 4.19 -11.32
N ASN A 5 8.84 3.79 -10.23
CA ASN A 5 7.48 3.25 -10.30
C ASN A 5 6.46 4.35 -10.63
N LYS A 6 6.63 5.57 -10.08
CA LYS A 6 5.79 6.73 -10.43
C LYS A 6 5.81 7.04 -11.93
N VAL A 7 7.00 7.08 -12.55
CA VAL A 7 7.11 7.29 -14.01
C VAL A 7 6.37 6.22 -14.82
N LYS A 8 6.37 4.96 -14.38
CA LYS A 8 5.61 3.88 -15.04
C LYS A 8 4.10 4.07 -14.85
N VAL A 9 3.68 4.40 -13.64
CA VAL A 9 2.26 4.67 -13.32
C VAL A 9 1.74 5.85 -14.14
N ASP A 10 2.49 6.96 -14.21
CA ASP A 10 2.07 8.13 -15.00
C ASP A 10 1.88 7.80 -16.48
N LYS A 11 2.79 7.00 -17.07
CA LYS A 11 2.64 6.53 -18.46
C LYS A 11 1.38 5.68 -18.66
N LEU A 12 1.03 4.83 -17.68
CA LEU A 12 -0.17 4.02 -17.76
C LEU A 12 -1.44 4.87 -17.64
N LEU A 13 -1.45 5.80 -16.68
CA LEU A 13 -2.55 6.74 -16.49
C LEU A 13 -2.76 7.65 -17.72
N GLN A 14 -1.68 8.12 -18.37
CA GLN A 14 -1.74 8.90 -19.62
C GLN A 14 -2.42 8.14 -20.77
N ASN A 15 -2.35 6.81 -20.75
CA ASN A 15 -3.03 5.93 -21.71
C ASN A 15 -4.44 5.52 -21.24
N GLY A 16 -4.98 6.16 -20.20
CA GLY A 16 -6.31 5.89 -19.67
C GLY A 16 -6.43 4.59 -18.87
N VAL A 17 -5.31 3.98 -18.45
CA VAL A 17 -5.33 2.77 -17.64
C VAL A 17 -5.52 3.17 -16.17
N PRO A 18 -6.58 2.69 -15.47
CA PRO A 18 -6.75 2.94 -14.05
C PRO A 18 -5.70 2.17 -13.24
N ILE A 19 -5.03 2.84 -12.31
CA ILE A 19 -3.94 2.27 -11.51
C ILE A 19 -4.18 2.56 -10.03
N TYR A 20 -3.79 1.59 -9.20
CA TYR A 20 -3.64 1.72 -7.76
C TYR A 20 -2.15 1.52 -7.43
N LEU A 21 -1.52 2.50 -6.79
CA LEU A 21 -0.12 2.44 -6.36
C LEU A 21 -0.06 2.50 -4.84
N TYR A 22 0.74 1.62 -4.21
CA TYR A 22 1.00 1.64 -2.77
C TYR A 22 2.50 1.64 -2.47
N GLU A 23 2.86 2.02 -1.25
CA GLU A 23 4.22 1.91 -0.70
C GLU A 23 4.13 1.40 0.75
N LEU A 24 4.95 0.40 1.11
CA LEU A 24 5.16 0.00 2.51
C LEU A 24 6.22 0.91 3.12
N THR A 25 5.83 1.78 4.05
CA THR A 25 6.76 2.70 4.74
C THR A 25 7.02 2.32 6.19
N TYR A 26 6.35 1.29 6.71
CA TYR A 26 6.67 0.71 8.02
C TYR A 26 8.13 0.22 8.03
N PRO A 27 8.96 0.63 9.01
CA PRO A 27 10.41 0.47 8.91
C PRO A 27 10.94 -0.93 9.26
N LYS A 28 10.13 -1.81 9.85
CA LYS A 28 10.56 -3.18 10.17
C LYS A 28 10.13 -4.13 9.06
N HIS A 29 10.99 -5.12 8.79
CA HIS A 29 10.78 -6.14 7.76
C HIS A 29 10.27 -5.51 6.46
N ALA A 30 11.04 -4.54 5.96
CA ALA A 30 10.76 -3.72 4.79
C ALA A 30 11.87 -3.85 3.73
N ASP A 31 12.67 -4.92 3.81
CA ASP A 31 13.62 -5.24 2.78
C ASP A 31 12.89 -5.67 1.50
N HIS A 32 13.60 -5.63 0.38
CA HIS A 32 13.02 -6.04 -0.89
C HIS A 32 12.48 -7.47 -0.79
N THR A 33 11.19 -7.65 -1.12
CA THR A 33 10.39 -8.89 -1.03
C THR A 33 9.70 -9.19 0.31
N ASP A 34 10.00 -8.46 1.39
CA ASP A 34 9.38 -8.76 2.69
C ASP A 34 7.86 -8.51 2.71
N ASP A 35 7.37 -7.59 1.88
CA ASP A 35 5.94 -7.30 1.74
C ASP A 35 5.12 -8.51 1.28
N LEU A 36 5.76 -9.46 0.59
CA LEU A 36 5.15 -10.72 0.17
C LEU A 36 4.71 -11.58 1.36
N PHE A 37 5.42 -11.52 2.49
CA PHE A 37 5.06 -12.31 3.67
C PHE A 37 3.69 -11.89 4.22
N TYR A 38 3.37 -10.58 4.22
CA TYR A 38 2.07 -10.07 4.63
C TYR A 38 0.93 -10.51 3.71
N ILE A 39 1.18 -10.54 2.39
CA ILE A 39 0.21 -11.00 1.40
C ILE A 39 -0.08 -12.50 1.58
N MET A 40 0.97 -13.29 1.77
CA MET A 40 0.87 -14.76 1.87
C MET A 40 0.40 -15.23 3.25
N GLY A 41 0.51 -14.40 4.29
CA GLY A 41 0.21 -14.76 5.67
C GLY A 41 1.20 -15.77 6.27
N VAL A 42 2.41 -15.85 5.74
CA VAL A 42 3.49 -16.74 6.22
C VAL A 42 4.70 -15.89 6.52
N HIS A 43 5.15 -15.88 7.78
CA HIS A 43 6.22 -14.99 8.26
C HIS A 43 7.41 -15.81 8.79
N PRO A 44 8.65 -15.54 8.35
CA PRO A 44 9.86 -16.15 8.92
C PRO A 44 10.33 -15.48 10.22
N PHE A 45 9.54 -14.54 10.75
CA PHE A 45 9.81 -13.73 11.93
C PHE A 45 8.56 -13.65 12.82
N GLU A 46 8.75 -13.33 14.10
CA GLU A 46 7.65 -13.00 15.00
C GLU A 46 7.12 -11.60 14.68
N GLN A 47 5.80 -11.49 14.49
CA GLN A 47 5.15 -10.24 14.15
C GLN A 47 4.79 -9.44 15.40
N ASP A 48 5.08 -8.14 15.39
CA ASP A 48 4.47 -7.21 16.34
C ASP A 48 3.01 -6.85 15.97
N GLU A 49 2.33 -6.10 16.83
CA GLU A 49 0.92 -5.73 16.60
C GLU A 49 0.73 -4.85 15.35
N ASN A 50 1.68 -3.97 15.03
CA ASN A 50 1.61 -3.19 13.79
C ASN A 50 1.72 -4.11 12.56
N GLU A 51 2.62 -5.09 12.61
CA GLU A 51 2.85 -6.05 11.53
C GLU A 51 1.65 -6.99 11.32
N LYS A 52 0.95 -7.36 12.39
CA LYS A 52 -0.33 -8.10 12.29
C LYS A 52 -1.39 -7.24 11.59
N ASN A 53 -1.51 -5.97 11.97
CA ASN A 53 -2.45 -5.03 11.35
C ASN A 53 -2.11 -4.75 9.87
N ILE A 54 -0.83 -4.60 9.54
CA ILE A 54 -0.35 -4.49 8.16
C ILE A 54 -0.71 -5.76 7.37
N GLY A 55 -0.55 -6.94 7.98
CA GLY A 55 -1.03 -8.20 7.40
C GLY A 55 -2.51 -8.19 7.02
N GLU A 56 -3.38 -7.64 7.88
CA GLU A 56 -4.80 -7.49 7.57
C GLU A 56 -5.06 -6.47 6.45
N VAL A 57 -4.31 -5.36 6.42
CA VAL A 57 -4.37 -4.37 5.34
C VAL A 57 -4.06 -5.05 4.00
N TYR A 58 -2.95 -5.77 3.90
CA TYR A 58 -2.55 -6.49 2.68
C TYR A 58 -3.60 -7.51 2.24
N ARG A 59 -4.04 -8.39 3.14
CA ARG A 59 -5.06 -9.41 2.83
C ARG A 59 -6.37 -8.79 2.34
N THR A 60 -6.85 -7.76 3.02
CA THR A 60 -8.10 -7.07 2.68
C THR A 60 -7.98 -6.37 1.33
N MET A 61 -6.93 -5.59 1.14
CA MET A 61 -6.64 -4.82 -0.07
C MET A 61 -6.61 -5.73 -1.31
N PHE A 62 -5.80 -6.79 -1.28
CA PHE A 62 -5.66 -7.70 -2.42
C PHE A 62 -6.93 -8.54 -2.65
N THR A 63 -7.57 -9.02 -1.58
CA THR A 63 -8.82 -9.79 -1.71
C THR A 63 -9.93 -8.96 -2.36
N ASN A 64 -10.09 -7.71 -1.95
CA ASN A 64 -11.07 -6.81 -2.53
C ASN A 64 -10.74 -6.51 -3.99
N PHE A 65 -9.49 -6.14 -4.28
CA PHE A 65 -9.07 -5.85 -5.66
C PHE A 65 -9.32 -7.03 -6.61
N ILE A 66 -9.02 -8.26 -6.19
CA ILE A 66 -9.28 -9.46 -6.98
C ILE A 66 -10.78 -9.67 -7.23
N LYS A 67 -11.62 -9.39 -6.23
CA LYS A 67 -13.07 -9.60 -6.33
C LYS A 67 -13.79 -8.52 -7.12
N THR A 68 -13.39 -7.26 -6.99
CA THR A 68 -14.18 -6.10 -7.44
C THR A 68 -13.41 -5.14 -8.34
N GLY A 69 -12.08 -5.27 -8.44
CA GLY A 69 -11.22 -4.28 -9.07
C GLY A 69 -10.92 -3.06 -8.19
N GLU A 70 -11.42 -3.02 -6.96
CA GLU A 70 -11.22 -1.90 -6.03
C GLU A 70 -10.67 -2.40 -4.69
N PRO A 71 -9.52 -1.90 -4.20
CA PRO A 71 -8.91 -2.43 -2.98
C PRO A 71 -9.66 -2.08 -1.68
N GLY A 72 -10.49 -1.03 -1.69
CA GLY A 72 -11.23 -0.56 -0.52
C GLY A 72 -10.33 0.17 0.49
N ILE A 73 -10.73 0.21 1.77
CA ILE A 73 -9.93 0.69 2.92
C ILE A 73 -9.34 2.12 2.81
N GLY A 74 -9.97 2.98 1.99
CA GLY A 74 -9.45 4.33 1.71
C GLY A 74 -8.32 4.36 0.67
N PHE A 75 -8.03 3.23 0.00
CA PHE A 75 -7.11 3.17 -1.12
C PHE A 75 -7.75 3.79 -2.36
N GLU A 76 -7.45 5.07 -2.58
CA GLU A 76 -7.85 5.82 -3.77
C GLU A 76 -6.99 5.50 -4.99
N ARG A 77 -7.58 5.65 -6.19
CA ARG A 77 -6.85 5.48 -7.45
C ARG A 77 -5.72 6.51 -7.54
N SER A 78 -4.63 6.10 -8.18
CA SER A 78 -3.55 7.03 -8.51
C SER A 78 -4.05 8.08 -9.50
N ASP A 79 -3.73 9.33 -9.22
CA ASP A 79 -4.11 10.49 -10.03
C ASP A 79 -2.88 11.16 -10.63
N LEU A 80 -2.94 11.51 -11.92
CA LEU A 80 -1.82 12.12 -12.64
C LEU A 80 -1.41 13.49 -12.10
N ARG A 81 -2.34 14.23 -11.51
CA ARG A 81 -2.09 15.59 -11.02
C ARG A 81 -1.46 15.56 -9.63
N THR A 82 -1.84 14.61 -8.79
CA THR A 82 -1.30 14.49 -7.42
C THR A 82 -0.16 13.47 -7.30
N SER A 83 0.02 12.60 -8.29
CA SER A 83 0.90 11.43 -8.23
C SER A 83 0.66 10.60 -6.94
N SER A 84 -0.62 10.44 -6.58
CA SER A 84 -1.05 9.80 -5.34
C SER A 84 -0.71 8.31 -5.28
N PHE A 85 -0.41 7.86 -4.06
CA PHE A 85 -0.22 6.47 -3.69
C PHE A 85 -0.79 6.23 -2.29
N PHE A 86 -1.13 5.00 -2.01
CA PHE A 86 -1.57 4.57 -0.68
C PHE A 86 -0.36 4.21 0.18
N ASP A 87 -0.19 4.94 1.28
CA ASP A 87 0.89 4.68 2.23
C ASP A 87 0.46 3.58 3.21
N ILE A 88 1.10 2.42 3.13
CA ILE A 88 0.94 1.34 4.10
C ILE A 88 1.88 1.64 5.26
N TYR A 89 1.37 2.50 6.15
CA TYR A 89 1.96 2.82 7.42
C TYR A 89 0.97 2.46 8.53
N TYR A 90 1.43 1.74 9.55
CA TYR A 90 0.63 1.52 10.75
C TYR A 90 1.40 1.99 11.98
N ASN A 91 0.85 2.98 12.66
CA ASN A 91 1.33 3.45 13.95
C ASN A 91 0.13 3.75 14.84
N GLU A 92 -0.01 3.00 15.93
CA GLU A 92 -1.09 3.17 16.90
C GLU A 92 -1.19 4.59 17.48
N THR A 93 -0.11 5.40 17.42
CA THR A 93 -0.12 6.80 17.89
C THR A 93 -0.72 7.83 16.93
N LYS A 94 -1.11 7.46 15.69
CA LYS A 94 -1.57 8.43 14.67
C LYS A 94 -2.99 8.20 14.13
N HIS A 95 -3.90 7.69 14.96
CA HIS A 95 -5.35 7.78 14.64
C HIS A 95 -5.91 9.22 14.68
N LEU A 96 -5.07 10.23 14.94
CA LEU A 96 -5.41 11.65 14.86
C LEU A 96 -4.22 12.39 14.24
N GLU A 97 -4.25 12.58 12.93
CA GLU A 97 -3.71 13.73 12.17
C GLU A 97 -3.63 13.36 10.68
N THR A 98 -4.79 13.17 10.06
CA THR A 98 -5.01 13.88 8.80
C THR A 98 -5.03 15.36 9.13
N ASP A 99 -3.93 16.08 8.89
CA ASP A 99 -3.94 17.51 8.59
C ASP A 99 -2.57 17.98 8.06
N LEU A 100 -2.60 18.41 6.79
CA LEU A 100 -1.89 19.56 6.22
C LEU A 100 -0.39 19.74 6.54
N LYS A 101 0.44 19.51 5.51
CA LYS A 101 1.27 20.56 4.90
C LYS A 101 1.81 20.14 3.53
#